data_AF-A0A8S2RCC3-F1
#
_entry.id   AF-A0A8S2RCC3-F1
#
_cell.length_a   1.000
_cell.length_b   1.000
_cell.length_c   1.000
_cell.angle_alpha   90.00
_cell.angle_beta   90.00
_cell.angle_gamma   90.00
#
_symmetry.space_group_name_H-M   'P 1'
#
loop_
_entity.id
_entity.type
_entity.pdbx_description
1 polymer ?
#
loop_
_entity_poly.entity_id
_entity_poly.type
_entity_poly.pdbx_seq_one_letter_code
_entity_poly.pdbx_strand_id
1 'polypeptide(L)'
;STHLATKWRNHLLSSTTQLMMDQQLISIEHLQDIIDSDAYSKLDHGFVRTDINPKDRQNYRSCKKLVSHDLLNIVDGNPNTSGTFVYLHLLKLLIIAYIEKSTTVSNFLRRAEKLSILNQIKCSRQSNNNDHYFLFSVHNKHKDNHLLTLQIADDVEQLDIEQTILDSYNTSIRLIEDLHMSTVLK
;
A
#
# COMPACT_ATOMS: atom_id res chain seq x y z
N SER A 1 1.61 -14.31 -2.83
CA SER A 1 1.25 -12.97 -2.33
C SER A 1 1.76 -12.65 -0.93
N THR A 2 1.65 -13.56 0.05
CA THR A 2 2.17 -13.38 1.43
C THR A 2 3.66 -13.04 1.50
N HIS A 3 4.46 -13.62 0.60
CA HIS A 3 5.90 -13.33 0.48
C HIS A 3 6.21 -11.85 0.20
N LEU A 4 5.33 -11.11 -0.48
CA LEU A 4 5.53 -9.69 -0.73
C LEU A 4 5.39 -8.87 0.56
N ALA A 5 4.36 -9.16 1.36
CA ALA A 5 4.14 -8.50 2.65
C ALA A 5 5.26 -8.81 3.65
N THR A 6 5.74 -10.06 3.72
CA THR A 6 6.87 -10.40 4.58
C THR A 6 8.18 -9.76 4.10
N LYS A 7 8.38 -9.59 2.78
CA LYS A 7 9.53 -8.85 2.24
C LYS A 7 9.50 -7.37 2.65
N TRP A 8 8.33 -6.71 2.59
CA TRP A 8 8.16 -5.33 3.07
C TRP A 8 8.44 -5.22 4.57
N ARG A 9 7.84 -6.10 5.39
CA ARG A 9 8.17 -6.18 6.82
C ARG A 9 9.67 -6.33 7.05
N ASN A 10 10.32 -7.28 6.38
CA ASN A 10 11.75 -7.52 6.59
C ASN A 10 12.61 -6.34 6.14
N HIS A 11 12.14 -5.52 5.20
CA HIS A 11 12.81 -4.28 4.81
C HIS A 11 12.71 -3.23 5.91
N LEU A 12 11.54 -3.07 6.53
CA LEU A 12 11.35 -2.22 7.72
C LEU A 12 12.22 -2.67 8.90
N LEU A 13 12.35 -3.98 9.13
CA LEU A 13 13.16 -4.55 10.21
C LEU A 13 14.66 -4.59 9.90
N SER A 14 15.07 -4.22 8.70
CA SER A 14 16.46 -4.32 8.28
C SER A 14 17.27 -3.16 8.85
N SER A 15 18.31 -3.48 9.62
CA SER A 15 19.25 -2.49 10.16
C SER A 15 20.19 -1.89 9.12
N THR A 16 20.21 -2.43 7.89
CA THR A 16 21.17 -2.06 6.85
C THR A 16 20.66 -0.99 5.89
N THR A 17 19.36 -0.69 5.91
CA THR A 17 18.71 0.19 4.93
C THR A 17 17.96 1.30 5.65
N GLN A 18 18.35 2.53 5.39
CA GLN A 18 17.57 3.70 5.79
C GLN A 18 16.39 3.83 4.84
N LEU A 19 15.19 3.83 5.41
CA LEU A 19 13.95 4.02 4.67
C LEU A 19 13.48 5.43 4.90
N MET A 20 13.27 6.17 3.82
CA MET A 20 12.73 7.51 3.87
C MET A 20 11.50 7.61 2.98
N MET A 21 10.53 8.38 3.43
CA MET A 21 9.40 8.80 2.62
C MET A 21 9.36 10.32 2.64
N ASP A 22 9.70 10.91 1.50
CA ASP A 22 10.00 12.34 1.40
C ASP A 22 11.06 12.76 2.43
N GLN A 23 10.72 13.64 3.38
CA GLN A 23 11.63 14.11 4.42
C GLN A 23 11.49 13.37 5.76
N GLN A 24 10.66 12.33 5.79
CA GLN A 24 10.35 11.60 7.02
C GLN A 24 11.06 10.25 7.06
N LEU A 25 11.70 9.97 8.20
CA LEU A 25 12.34 8.69 8.47
C LEU A 25 11.29 7.61 8.75
N ILE A 26 11.46 6.46 8.13
CA ILE A 26 10.75 5.23 8.46
C ILE A 26 11.69 4.40 9.34
N SER A 27 11.31 4.20 10.60
CA SER A 27 12.14 3.48 11.57
C SER A 27 11.33 2.44 12.32
N ILE A 28 11.95 1.30 12.58
CA ILE A 28 11.43 0.30 13.50
C ILE A 28 11.49 0.76 14.96
N GLU A 29 12.37 1.72 15.26
CA GLU A 29 12.53 2.29 16.60
C GLU A 29 11.23 2.96 17.05
N HIS A 30 10.51 3.62 16.14
CA HIS A 30 9.19 4.18 16.43
C HIS A 30 8.19 3.13 16.96
N LEU A 31 8.31 1.87 16.53
CA LEU A 31 7.46 0.77 17.02
C LEU A 31 8.02 0.15 18.30
N GLN A 32 9.33 0.15 18.50
CA GLN A 32 9.95 -0.23 19.77
C GLN A 32 9.57 0.74 20.87
N ASP A 33 9.59 2.04 20.60
CA ASP A 33 9.17 3.08 21.53
C ASP A 33 7.74 2.87 21.98
N ILE A 34 6.82 2.49 21.08
CA ILE A 34 5.43 2.17 21.45
C ILE A 34 5.36 0.92 22.34
N ILE A 35 6.13 -0.13 22.04
CA ILE A 35 6.14 -1.38 22.83
C ILE A 35 6.72 -1.17 24.22
N ASP A 36 7.73 -0.31 24.33
CA ASP A 36 8.48 -0.06 25.56
C ASP A 36 7.95 1.18 26.33
N SER A 37 6.95 1.89 25.80
CA SER A 37 6.34 3.07 26.44
C SER A 37 5.39 2.68 27.56
N ASP A 38 5.47 3.39 28.68
CA ASP A 38 4.50 3.27 29.78
C ASP A 38 3.11 3.83 29.42
N ALA A 39 2.99 4.60 28.33
CA ALA A 39 1.73 5.22 27.92
C ALA A 39 0.76 4.25 27.24
N TYR A 40 1.26 3.14 26.70
CA TYR A 40 0.47 2.16 25.96
C TYR A 40 0.68 0.77 26.53
N SER A 41 -0.40 0.05 26.79
CA SER A 41 -0.33 -1.34 27.19
C SER A 41 -0.32 -2.26 25.96
N LYS A 42 0.15 -3.50 26.16
CA LYS A 42 0.07 -4.56 25.14
C LYS A 42 -1.35 -4.78 24.61
N LEU A 43 -2.39 -4.51 25.41
CA LEU A 43 -3.77 -4.65 24.98
C LEU A 43 -4.19 -3.54 24.00
N ASP A 44 -3.58 -2.37 24.10
CA ASP A 44 -3.87 -1.22 23.23
C ASP A 44 -3.26 -1.41 21.85
N HIS A 45 -1.99 -1.82 21.78
CA HIS A 45 -1.27 -1.91 20.51
C HIS A 45 -1.17 -3.35 19.94
N GLY A 46 -1.43 -4.39 20.73
CA GLY A 46 -1.45 -5.80 20.28
C GLY A 46 -0.07 -6.38 19.87
N PHE A 47 1.01 -5.64 20.13
CA PHE A 47 2.39 -5.98 19.75
C PHE A 47 3.20 -6.57 20.89
N VAL A 48 4.17 -7.41 20.55
CA VAL A 48 5.25 -7.81 21.45
C VAL A 48 6.59 -7.77 20.72
N ARG A 49 7.69 -7.73 21.48
CA ARG A 49 9.07 -7.68 20.92
C ARG A 49 9.38 -8.79 19.91
N THR A 50 8.77 -9.97 20.03
CA THR A 50 8.98 -11.05 19.05
C THR A 50 8.35 -10.76 17.69
N ASP A 51 7.31 -9.92 17.63
CA ASP A 51 6.67 -9.56 16.36
C ASP A 51 7.60 -8.71 15.48
N ILE A 52 8.49 -7.92 16.07
CA ILE A 52 9.47 -7.09 15.35
C ILE A 52 10.86 -7.75 15.24
N ASN A 53 10.97 -9.05 15.55
CA ASN A 53 12.25 -9.75 15.47
C ASN A 53 12.69 -9.96 13.99
N PRO A 54 13.84 -9.43 13.55
CA PRO A 54 14.32 -9.58 12.17
C PRO A 54 14.77 -11.00 11.82
N LYS A 55 15.04 -11.86 12.82
CA LYS A 55 15.45 -13.26 12.60
C LYS A 55 14.31 -14.11 12.03
N ASP A 56 13.06 -13.79 12.39
CA ASP A 56 11.89 -14.51 11.90
C ASP A 56 11.39 -13.91 10.58
N ARG A 57 12.06 -14.27 9.48
CA ARG A 57 11.82 -13.67 8.15
C ARG A 57 10.51 -14.08 7.48
N GLN A 58 9.83 -15.11 7.98
CA GLN A 58 8.62 -15.67 7.38
C GLN A 58 7.35 -15.34 8.18
N ASN A 59 7.45 -14.51 9.22
CA ASN A 59 6.35 -14.17 10.10
C ASN A 59 5.29 -13.26 9.45
N TYR A 60 4.40 -13.85 8.68
CA TYR A 60 3.27 -13.13 8.11
C TYR A 60 2.26 -12.67 9.18
N ARG A 61 2.16 -13.38 10.32
CA ARG A 61 1.27 -12.98 11.42
C ARG A 61 1.66 -11.61 11.98
N SER A 62 2.95 -11.35 12.10
CA SER A 62 3.49 -10.03 12.47
C SER A 62 3.11 -8.96 11.45
N CYS A 63 3.13 -9.25 10.14
CA CYS A 63 2.66 -8.29 9.13
C CYS A 63 1.22 -7.83 9.37
N LYS A 64 0.32 -8.75 9.76
CA LYS A 64 -1.08 -8.39 10.06
C LYS A 64 -1.22 -7.54 11.30
N LYS A 65 -0.39 -7.78 12.31
CA LYS A 65 -0.35 -6.94 13.51
C LYS A 65 0.18 -5.55 13.16
N LEU A 66 1.27 -5.46 12.37
CA LEU A 66 1.91 -4.19 11.96
C LEU A 66 0.93 -3.21 11.28
N VAL A 67 -0.15 -3.73 10.73
CA VAL A 67 -1.16 -2.95 10.01
C VAL A 67 -2.52 -2.93 10.72
N SER A 68 -2.56 -3.31 12.01
CA SER A 68 -3.77 -3.22 12.82
C SER A 68 -4.23 -1.76 12.92
N HIS A 69 -5.54 -1.57 13.07
CA HIS A 69 -6.08 -0.22 13.23
C HIS A 69 -5.56 0.44 14.51
N ASP A 70 -5.49 -0.31 15.61
CA ASP A 70 -5.08 0.23 16.90
C ASP A 70 -3.63 0.75 16.86
N LEU A 71 -2.72 -0.01 16.25
CA LEU A 71 -1.34 0.45 16.09
C LEU A 71 -1.27 1.67 15.15
N LEU A 72 -1.97 1.64 14.02
CA LEU A 72 -1.95 2.75 13.07
C LEU A 72 -2.47 4.05 13.71
N ASN A 73 -3.50 3.98 14.54
CA ASN A 73 -4.03 5.14 15.25
C ASN A 73 -3.00 5.71 16.26
N ILE A 74 -2.26 4.85 16.95
CA ILE A 74 -1.19 5.29 17.87
C ILE A 74 -0.05 5.97 17.11
N VAL A 75 0.36 5.40 15.97
CA VAL A 75 1.44 5.94 15.13
C VAL A 75 1.00 7.22 14.41
N ASP A 76 -0.27 7.38 14.07
CA ASP A 76 -0.82 8.61 13.47
C ASP A 76 -0.83 9.79 14.47
N GLY A 77 -1.02 9.50 15.75
CA GLY A 77 -1.04 10.50 16.82
C GLY A 77 0.29 11.20 17.09
N ASN A 78 1.40 10.78 16.47
CA ASN A 78 2.72 11.36 16.68
C ASN A 78 3.33 11.89 15.35
N PRO A 79 3.63 13.20 15.24
CA PRO A 79 4.14 13.78 13.99
C PRO A 79 5.52 13.22 13.58
N ASN A 80 6.33 12.76 14.54
CA ASN A 80 7.65 12.19 14.26
C ASN A 80 7.56 10.81 13.60
N THR A 81 6.42 10.14 13.70
CA THR A 81 6.21 8.80 13.18
C THR A 81 5.42 8.76 11.87
N SER A 82 5.07 9.93 11.31
CA SER A 82 4.26 10.05 10.09
C SER A 82 4.83 9.26 8.90
N GLY A 83 6.15 9.25 8.69
CA GLY A 83 6.75 8.44 7.61
C GLY A 83 6.51 6.94 7.81
N THR A 84 6.63 6.49 9.06
CA THR A 84 6.35 5.10 9.46
C THR A 84 4.86 4.77 9.34
N PHE A 85 3.98 5.69 9.73
CA PHE A 85 2.54 5.56 9.53
C PHE A 85 2.19 5.30 8.07
N VAL A 86 2.67 6.15 7.15
CA VAL A 86 2.37 5.99 5.72
C VAL A 86 2.94 4.68 5.18
N TYR A 87 4.15 4.29 5.60
CA TYR A 87 4.74 3.00 5.22
C TYR A 87 3.87 1.81 5.65
N LEU A 88 3.42 1.79 6.90
CA LEU A 88 2.53 0.75 7.43
C LEU A 88 1.16 0.78 6.75
N HIS A 89 0.64 1.96 6.42
CA HIS A 89 -0.60 2.12 5.69
C HIS A 89 -0.49 1.54 4.26
N LEU A 90 0.62 1.77 3.57
CA LEU A 90 0.89 1.14 2.27
C LEU A 90 0.97 -0.39 2.40
N LEU A 91 1.62 -0.90 3.46
CA LEU A 91 1.65 -2.34 3.74
C LEU A 91 0.23 -2.89 3.97
N LYS A 92 -0.64 -2.15 4.67
CA LYS A 92 -2.06 -2.50 4.87
C LYS A 92 -2.78 -2.63 3.54
N LEU A 93 -2.66 -1.61 2.69
CA LEU A 93 -3.26 -1.60 1.36
C LEU A 93 -2.76 -2.76 0.50
N LEU A 94 -1.47 -3.09 0.59
CA LEU A 94 -0.88 -4.23 -0.11
C LEU A 94 -1.46 -5.57 0.39
N ILE A 95 -1.58 -5.75 1.71
CA ILE A 95 -2.17 -6.95 2.29
C ILE A 95 -3.63 -7.11 1.85
N ILE A 96 -4.42 -6.03 1.95
CA ILE A 96 -5.80 -6.01 1.47
C ILE A 96 -5.80 -6.38 -0.02
N ALA A 97 -5.05 -5.66 -0.86
CA ALA A 97 -5.06 -5.77 -2.32
C ALA A 97 -4.66 -7.15 -2.86
N TYR A 98 -3.73 -7.86 -2.21
CA TYR A 98 -3.12 -9.07 -2.79
C TYR A 98 -3.28 -10.33 -1.95
N ILE A 99 -3.68 -10.21 -0.68
CA ILE A 99 -3.74 -11.35 0.25
C ILE A 99 -5.15 -11.58 0.76
N GLU A 100 -5.88 -10.52 1.09
CA GLU A 100 -7.28 -10.67 1.49
C GLU A 100 -8.14 -11.04 0.28
N LYS A 101 -8.62 -12.29 0.32
CA LYS A 101 -9.48 -12.91 -0.69
C LYS A 101 -10.97 -12.56 -0.52
N SER A 102 -11.34 -11.74 0.47
CA SER A 102 -12.70 -11.23 0.68
C SER A 102 -13.08 -10.14 -0.34
N THR A 103 -12.53 -10.22 -1.54
CA THR A 103 -12.92 -9.36 -2.64
C THR A 103 -14.23 -9.85 -3.21
N THR A 104 -15.31 -9.22 -2.79
CA THR A 104 -16.45 -9.03 -3.68
C THR A 104 -15.96 -8.46 -5.01
N VAL A 105 -16.68 -8.70 -6.11
CA VAL A 105 -16.34 -8.19 -7.45
C VAL A 105 -16.06 -6.68 -7.41
N SER A 106 -16.81 -5.92 -6.61
CA SER A 106 -16.58 -4.48 -6.36
C SER A 106 -15.15 -4.16 -5.86
N ASN A 107 -14.63 -4.93 -4.91
CA ASN A 107 -13.27 -4.73 -4.39
C ASN A 107 -12.19 -5.09 -5.43
N PHE A 108 -12.46 -6.06 -6.31
CA PHE A 108 -11.57 -6.36 -7.44
C PHE A 108 -11.58 -5.22 -8.46
N LEU A 109 -12.75 -4.71 -8.83
CA LEU A 109 -12.90 -3.59 -9.77
C LEU A 109 -12.21 -2.33 -9.24
N ARG A 110 -12.38 -2.01 -7.95
CA ARG A 110 -11.68 -0.89 -7.30
C ARG A 110 -10.16 -1.07 -7.26
N ARG A 111 -9.66 -2.30 -7.18
CA ARG A 111 -8.21 -2.60 -7.27
C ARG A 111 -7.71 -2.45 -8.71
N ALA A 112 -8.47 -2.92 -9.69
CA ALA A 112 -8.15 -2.79 -11.11
C ALA A 112 -8.13 -1.31 -11.53
N GLU A 113 -9.07 -0.51 -11.06
CA GLU A 113 -9.13 0.95 -11.25
C GLU A 113 -7.88 1.63 -10.68
N LYS A 114 -7.53 1.35 -9.41
CA LYS A 114 -6.30 1.89 -8.79
C LYS A 114 -5.04 1.50 -9.54
N LEU A 115 -4.94 0.25 -10.02
CA LEU A 115 -3.81 -0.21 -10.81
C LEU A 115 -3.76 0.46 -12.20
N SER A 116 -4.91 0.71 -12.82
CA SER A 116 -5.02 1.44 -14.09
C SER A 116 -4.50 2.87 -13.93
N ILE A 117 -4.92 3.58 -12.88
CA ILE A 117 -4.44 4.93 -12.56
C ILE A 117 -2.93 4.93 -12.32
N LEU A 118 -2.40 4.00 -11.53
CA LEU A 118 -0.96 3.88 -11.30
C LEU A 118 -0.19 3.62 -12.60
N ASN A 119 -0.75 2.84 -13.51
CA ASN A 119 -0.14 2.55 -14.80
C ASN A 119 -0.21 3.76 -15.75
N GLN A 120 -1.31 4.51 -15.74
CA GLN A 120 -1.42 5.78 -16.44
C GLN A 120 -0.39 6.79 -15.92
N ILE A 121 -0.26 6.95 -14.60
CA ILE A 121 0.77 7.81 -13.99
C ILE A 121 2.17 7.39 -14.44
N LYS A 122 2.44 6.08 -14.52
CA LYS A 122 3.72 5.55 -15.03
C LYS A 122 3.93 5.88 -16.51
N CYS A 123 2.92 5.69 -17.36
CA CYS A 123 2.98 5.97 -18.80
C CYS A 123 3.11 7.48 -19.09
N SER A 124 2.35 8.33 -18.40
CA SER A 124 2.42 9.78 -18.52
C SER A 124 3.78 10.33 -18.10
N ARG A 125 4.47 9.68 -17.15
CA ARG A 125 5.84 10.05 -16.75
C ARG A 125 6.90 9.63 -17.76
N GLN A 126 6.72 8.54 -18.50
CA GLN A 126 7.64 8.17 -19.59
C GLN A 126 7.60 9.14 -20.77
N SER A 127 6.56 9.96 -20.89
CA SER A 127 6.41 10.95 -21.96
C SER A 127 7.00 12.34 -21.62
N ASN A 128 7.36 12.62 -20.37
CA ASN A 128 7.87 13.93 -19.93
C ASN A 128 9.35 13.85 -19.53
N ASN A 129 10.23 14.39 -20.37
CA ASN A 129 11.70 14.41 -20.24
C ASN A 129 12.26 15.38 -19.17
N ASN A 130 11.57 15.61 -18.05
CA ASN A 130 12.11 16.46 -16.99
C ASN A 130 12.47 15.65 -15.74
N ASP A 131 13.76 15.73 -15.40
CA ASP A 131 14.47 14.96 -14.38
C ASP A 131 13.92 15.18 -12.96
N HIS A 132 13.28 14.14 -12.40
CA HIS A 132 13.35 13.79 -10.98
C HIS A 132 13.00 12.30 -10.83
N TYR A 133 14.03 11.46 -10.86
CA TYR A 133 13.91 10.00 -10.90
C TYR A 133 13.56 9.41 -9.52
N PHE A 134 12.46 8.67 -9.43
CA PHE A 134 12.32 7.59 -8.45
C PHE A 134 12.82 6.30 -9.10
N LEU A 135 14.04 5.88 -8.75
CA LEU A 135 14.64 4.67 -9.30
C LEU A 135 14.04 3.43 -8.60
N PHE A 136 13.00 2.85 -9.17
CA PHE A 136 12.61 1.50 -8.80
C PHE A 136 13.56 0.51 -9.47
N SER A 137 14.29 -0.28 -8.68
CA SER A 137 15.19 -1.31 -9.20
C SER A 137 14.43 -2.27 -10.11
N VAL A 138 14.73 -2.23 -11.40
CA VAL A 138 14.21 -3.17 -12.39
C VAL A 138 14.91 -4.50 -12.16
N HIS A 139 14.27 -5.41 -11.45
CA HIS A 139 14.67 -6.81 -11.51
C HIS A 139 14.15 -7.40 -12.83
N ASN A 140 15.04 -7.51 -13.81
CA ASN A 140 14.83 -8.29 -15.02
C ASN A 140 14.47 -9.73 -14.62
N LYS A 141 13.19 -10.06 -14.68
CA LYS A 141 12.74 -11.45 -14.69
C LYS A 141 12.47 -11.80 -16.14
N HIS A 142 13.27 -12.72 -16.67
CA HIS A 142 12.98 -13.43 -17.92
C HIS A 142 11.52 -13.88 -17.89
N LYS A 143 10.75 -13.41 -18.88
CA LYS A 143 9.33 -13.72 -19.02
C LYS A 143 9.23 -14.80 -20.09
N ASP A 144 9.08 -16.04 -19.67
CA ASP A 144 8.61 -17.10 -20.56
C ASP A 144 7.12 -16.87 -20.81
N ASN A 145 6.79 -16.65 -22.09
CA ASN A 145 5.42 -16.47 -22.55
C ASN A 145 4.69 -17.81 -22.51
N HIS A 146 3.70 -17.94 -21.64
CA HIS A 146 2.66 -18.94 -21.79
C HIS A 146 1.31 -18.24 -21.93
N LEU A 147 0.75 -18.33 -23.15
CA LEU A 147 -0.63 -17.99 -23.44
C LEU A 147 -1.55 -18.84 -22.53
N LEU A 148 -2.50 -18.20 -21.87
CA LEU A 148 -3.69 -18.85 -21.31
C LEU A 148 -4.92 -18.13 -21.84
N THR A 149 -5.57 -18.78 -22.80
CA THR A 149 -6.92 -18.46 -23.27
C THR A 149 -7.91 -18.86 -22.17
N LEU A 150 -8.72 -17.91 -21.70
CA LEU A 150 -9.83 -18.18 -20.79
C LEU A 150 -11.10 -17.60 -21.42
N GLN A 151 -11.92 -18.50 -21.97
CA GLN A 151 -13.33 -18.26 -22.22
C GLN A 151 -14.02 -18.18 -20.86
N ILE A 152 -14.67 -17.06 -20.56
CA ILE A 152 -15.62 -16.96 -19.46
C ILE A 152 -16.94 -16.49 -20.06
N ALA A 153 -17.97 -17.25 -19.71
CA ALA A 153 -19.33 -17.22 -20.20
C ALA A 153 -20.03 -15.88 -19.94
N ASP A 154 -20.99 -15.61 -20.84
CA ASP A 154 -22.12 -14.72 -20.67
C ASP A 154 -22.86 -14.96 -19.34
N ASP A 155 -23.60 -13.93 -18.92
CA ASP A 155 -24.46 -13.83 -17.73
C ASP A 155 -23.81 -13.19 -16.50
N VAL A 156 -23.43 -11.91 -16.62
CA VAL A 156 -23.56 -10.97 -15.51
C VAL A 156 -24.38 -9.79 -16.00
N GLU A 157 -25.56 -9.67 -15.42
CA GLU A 157 -26.55 -8.62 -15.65
C GLU A 157 -25.89 -7.25 -15.81
N GLN A 158 -26.41 -6.55 -16.81
CA GLN A 158 -26.13 -5.22 -17.31
C GLN A 158 -26.24 -4.15 -16.22
N LEU A 159 -25.36 -4.22 -15.21
CA LEU A 159 -24.97 -3.08 -14.40
C LEU A 159 -24.29 -2.12 -15.36
N ASP A 160 -24.96 -1.01 -15.64
CA ASP A 160 -24.54 -0.05 -16.66
C ASP A 160 -23.13 0.45 -16.35
N ILE A 161 -22.16 -0.18 -17.03
CA ILE A 161 -20.73 0.08 -16.87
C ILE A 161 -20.48 1.56 -17.17
N GLU A 162 -21.26 2.16 -18.08
CA GLU A 162 -21.17 3.57 -18.43
C GLU A 162 -21.53 4.44 -17.22
N GLN A 163 -22.60 4.12 -16.51
CA GLN A 163 -23.00 4.84 -15.29
C GLN A 163 -21.96 4.72 -14.18
N THR A 164 -21.38 3.52 -14.01
CA THR A 164 -20.33 3.29 -13.00
C THR A 164 -19.06 4.09 -13.34
N ILE A 165 -18.67 4.13 -14.61
CA ILE A 165 -17.54 4.93 -15.09
C ILE A 165 -17.80 6.42 -14.86
N LEU A 166 -19.02 6.89 -15.16
CA LEU A 166 -19.41 8.28 -15.00
C LEU A 166 -19.39 8.72 -13.53
N ASP A 167 -19.87 7.87 -12.62
CA ASP A 167 -19.88 8.14 -11.18
C ASP A 167 -18.45 8.19 -10.59
N SER A 168 -17.58 7.27 -11.01
CA SER A 168 -16.16 7.26 -10.63
C SER A 168 -15.43 8.51 -11.14
N TYR A 169 -15.69 8.92 -12.38
CA TYR A 169 -15.12 10.14 -12.97
C TYR A 169 -15.52 11.38 -12.16
N ASN A 170 -16.83 11.55 -11.91
CA ASN A 170 -17.35 12.69 -11.17
C ASN A 170 -16.82 12.75 -9.73
N THR A 171 -16.67 11.59 -9.08
CA THR A 171 -16.08 11.49 -7.73
C THR A 171 -14.62 11.94 -7.72
N SER A 172 -13.86 11.54 -8.74
CA SER A 172 -12.45 11.92 -8.88
C SER A 172 -12.27 13.42 -9.13
N ILE A 173 -13.15 14.03 -9.94
CA ILE A 173 -13.16 15.48 -10.16
C ILE A 173 -13.41 16.24 -8.85
N ARG A 174 -14.42 15.83 -8.07
CA ARG A 174 -14.71 16.47 -6.78
C ARG A 174 -13.52 16.40 -5.82
N LEU A 175 -12.84 15.26 -5.73
CA LEU A 175 -11.64 15.11 -4.90
C LEU A 175 -10.51 16.04 -5.35
N ILE A 176 -10.34 16.25 -6.66
CA ILE A 176 -9.32 17.16 -7.20
C ILE A 176 -9.67 18.63 -6.89
N GLU A 177 -10.95 18.99 -6.98
CA GLU A 177 -11.45 20.32 -6.62
C GLU A 177 -11.29 20.60 -5.12
N ASP A 178 -11.65 19.63 -4.27
CA ASP A 178 -11.51 19.69 -2.81
C ASP A 178 -10.04 19.83 -2.38
N LEU A 179 -9.11 19.21 -3.12
CA LEU A 179 -7.66 19.32 -2.89
C LEU A 179 -7.04 20.58 -3.50
N HIS A 180 -7.84 21.49 -4.07
CA HIS A 180 -7.40 22.72 -4.75
C HIS A 180 -6.34 22.48 -5.86
N MET A 181 -6.34 21.28 -6.45
CA MET A 181 -5.40 20.90 -7.52
C MET A 181 -5.93 21.23 -8.93
N SER A 182 -7.09 21.88 -9.03
CA SER A 182 -7.73 22.23 -10.31
C SER A 182 -6.91 23.21 -11.17
N THR A 183 -5.96 23.94 -10.57
CA THR A 183 -5.02 24.82 -11.29
C THR A 183 -3.91 24.06 -12.03
N VAL A 184 -3.70 22.78 -11.73
CA VAL A 184 -2.65 21.94 -12.34
C VAL A 184 -3.13 21.23 -13.62
N LEU A 185 -4.44 21.22 -13.88
CA LEU A 185 -5.07 20.50 -15.01
C LEU A 185 -5.48 21.39 -16.19
N LYS A 186 -5.17 22.69 -16.16
CA LYS A 186 -5.26 23.58 -17.34
C LYS A 186 -3.96 23.51 -18.13
#